data_AF-A0A382AAH9-F1
#
_entry.id   AF-A0A382AAH9-F1
#
_cell.length_a   1.000
_cell.length_b   1.000
_cell.length_c   1.000
_cell.angle_alpha   90.00
_cell.angle_beta   90.00
_cell.angle_gamma   90.00
#
_symmetry.space_group_name_H-M   'P 1'
#
loop_
_entity.id
_entity.type
_entity.pdbx_description
1 polymer ?
#
loop_
_entity_poly.entity_id
_entity_poly.type
_entity_poly.pdbx_seq_one_letter_code
_entity_poly.pdbx_strand_id
1 'polypeptide(L)'
;MGICEQSIISVASGMALEGLKPWIYTITPFLIERPFEQIKLDIDQQNVNVNLVGFADYPTLGPTHTEINAKKMMKLFNNIESFFPSDGDETEKMILQAYEREGPSFISLKSDPTLTRSITGTK
;
A
#
# COMPACT_ATOMS: atom_id res chain seq x y z
N MET A 1 -5.20 -12.72 5.57
CA MET A 1 -4.50 -13.79 6.31
C MET A 1 -4.16 -13.28 7.70
N GLY A 2 -4.98 -13.56 8.72
CA GLY A 2 -4.67 -13.28 10.15
C GLY A 2 -3.85 -12.02 10.45
N ILE A 3 -2.96 -12.12 11.45
CA ILE A 3 -1.88 -11.15 11.73
C ILE A 3 -0.59 -11.77 11.17
N CYS A 4 -0.48 -11.79 9.84
CA CYS A 4 0.60 -12.48 9.13
C CYS A 4 1.10 -11.63 7.95
N GLU A 5 1.57 -10.42 8.23
CA GLU A 5 1.96 -9.43 7.22
C GLU A 5 3.12 -9.91 6.34
N GLN A 6 4.09 -10.65 6.89
CA GLN A 6 5.15 -11.26 6.08
C GLN A 6 4.58 -12.29 5.11
N SER A 7 3.69 -13.16 5.60
CA SER A 7 3.12 -14.24 4.79
C SER A 7 2.23 -13.71 3.67
N ILE A 8 1.41 -12.68 3.91
CA ILE A 8 0.54 -12.12 2.86
C ILE A 8 1.36 -11.48 1.73
N ILE A 9 2.50 -10.85 2.04
CA ILE A 9 3.39 -10.25 1.05
C ILE A 9 4.03 -11.33 0.17
N SER A 10 4.60 -12.37 0.77
CA SER A 10 5.21 -13.47 -0.01
C SER A 10 4.16 -14.24 -0.84
N VAL A 11 2.96 -14.47 -0.29
CA VAL A 11 1.85 -15.08 -1.06
C VAL A 11 1.43 -14.20 -2.24
N ALA A 12 1.31 -12.89 -2.03
CA ALA A 12 0.99 -11.97 -3.12
C ALA A 12 2.08 -11.93 -4.20
N SER A 13 3.36 -11.97 -3.82
CA SER A 13 4.44 -12.10 -4.80
C SER A 13 4.29 -13.36 -5.65
N GLY A 14 4.03 -14.51 -5.02
CA GLY A 14 3.74 -15.76 -5.74
C GLY A 14 2.53 -15.68 -6.66
N MET A 15 1.43 -15.08 -6.20
CA MET A 15 0.24 -14.83 -7.04
C MET A 15 0.56 -13.95 -8.26
N ALA A 16 1.40 -12.93 -8.08
CA ALA A 16 1.82 -12.06 -9.17
C ALA A 16 2.70 -12.77 -10.20
N LEU A 17 3.56 -13.69 -9.76
CA LEU A 17 4.36 -14.55 -10.65
C LEU A 17 3.49 -15.51 -11.48
N GLU A 18 2.35 -15.94 -10.94
CA GLU A 18 1.33 -16.73 -11.66
C GLU A 18 0.41 -15.89 -12.57
N GLY A 19 0.74 -14.61 -12.79
CA GLY A 19 0.02 -13.73 -13.72
C GLY A 19 -1.22 -13.06 -13.13
N LEU A 20 -1.45 -13.17 -11.81
CA LEU A 20 -2.48 -12.37 -11.14
C LEU A 20 -1.94 -10.95 -10.86
N LYS A 21 -2.84 -10.04 -10.50
CA LYS A 21 -2.49 -8.68 -10.04
C LYS A 21 -3.02 -8.44 -8.62
N PRO A 22 -2.31 -8.90 -7.58
CA PRO A 22 -2.80 -8.82 -6.21
C PRO A 22 -2.83 -7.39 -5.67
N TRP A 23 -3.85 -7.11 -4.87
CA TRP A 23 -4.00 -5.86 -4.11
C TRP A 23 -4.04 -6.18 -2.63
N ILE A 24 -3.12 -5.59 -1.86
CA ILE A 24 -3.00 -5.83 -0.42
C ILE A 24 -3.36 -4.54 0.31
N TYR A 25 -4.37 -4.60 1.15
CA TYR A 25 -4.84 -3.44 1.92
C TYR A 25 -4.70 -3.67 3.42
N THR A 26 -3.99 -2.78 4.11
CA THR A 26 -3.90 -2.75 5.58
C THR A 26 -3.32 -1.41 6.08
N ILE A 27 -3.06 -1.29 7.38
CA ILE A 27 -2.47 -0.11 8.02
C ILE A 27 -1.02 0.07 7.53
N THR A 28 -0.63 1.30 7.18
CA THR A 28 0.67 1.56 6.52
C THR A 28 1.87 0.94 7.24
N PRO A 29 2.12 1.15 8.54
CA PRO A 29 3.24 0.48 9.24
C PRO A 29 3.17 -1.05 9.17
N PHE A 30 1.97 -1.64 9.22
CA PHE A 30 1.82 -3.09 9.13
C PHE A 30 2.12 -3.59 7.73
N LEU A 31 1.78 -2.78 6.72
CA LEU A 31 2.00 -3.11 5.33
C LEU A 31 3.48 -3.05 4.95
N ILE A 32 4.21 -2.00 5.37
CA ILE A 32 5.54 -1.71 4.82
C ILE A 32 6.69 -1.82 5.83
N GLU A 33 6.43 -1.73 7.14
CA GLU A 33 7.50 -1.84 8.15
C GLU A 33 7.63 -3.28 8.66
N ARG A 34 6.51 -3.94 9.00
CA ARG A 34 6.53 -5.32 9.51
C ARG A 34 7.09 -6.34 8.50
N PRO A 35 6.71 -6.32 7.21
CA PRO A 35 7.23 -7.22 6.20
C PRO A 35 8.27 -6.55 5.28
N PHE A 36 9.08 -5.63 5.81
CA PHE A 36 10.04 -4.86 5.02
C PHE A 36 10.98 -5.75 4.19
N GLU A 37 11.46 -6.85 4.77
CA GLU A 37 12.34 -7.78 4.06
C GLU A 37 11.61 -8.51 2.93
N GLN A 38 10.37 -8.96 3.13
CA GLN A 38 9.57 -9.61 2.10
C GLN A 38 9.24 -8.63 0.97
N ILE A 39 8.95 -7.36 1.27
CA ILE A 39 8.77 -6.36 0.21
C ILE A 39 10.06 -6.18 -0.58
N LYS A 40 11.20 -6.05 0.11
CA LYS A 40 12.50 -5.90 -0.54
C LYS A 40 12.82 -7.08 -1.45
N LEU A 41 12.70 -8.32 -0.96
CA LEU A 41 13.15 -9.51 -1.67
C LEU A 41 12.11 -10.05 -2.64
N ASP A 42 10.85 -10.14 -2.22
CA ASP A 42 9.81 -10.83 -2.96
C ASP A 42 9.09 -9.90 -3.94
N ILE A 43 9.01 -8.59 -3.64
CA ILE A 43 8.31 -7.60 -4.48
C ILE A 43 9.29 -6.75 -5.29
N ASP A 44 10.13 -5.96 -4.61
CA ASP A 44 11.02 -4.98 -5.24
C ASP A 44 12.07 -5.66 -6.13
N GLN A 45 12.86 -6.59 -5.58
CA GLN A 45 13.92 -7.27 -6.34
C GLN A 45 13.39 -8.10 -7.52
N GLN A 46 12.21 -8.72 -7.38
CA GLN A 46 11.60 -9.50 -8.45
C GLN A 46 10.78 -8.65 -9.43
N ASN A 47 10.55 -7.37 -9.12
CA ASN A 47 9.72 -6.44 -9.90
C ASN A 47 8.33 -6.99 -10.26
N VAL A 48 7.68 -7.68 -9.32
CA VAL A 48 6.38 -8.34 -9.54
C VAL A 48 5.20 -7.36 -9.40
N ASN A 49 4.11 -7.61 -10.13
CA ASN A 49 2.94 -6.73 -10.21
C ASN A 49 2.01 -6.84 -8.99
N VAL A 50 2.48 -6.36 -7.84
CA VAL A 50 1.73 -6.29 -6.58
C VAL A 50 1.41 -4.84 -6.22
N ASN A 51 0.15 -4.56 -5.89
CA ASN A 51 -0.31 -3.23 -5.48
C ASN A 51 -0.52 -3.20 -3.97
N LEU A 52 0.31 -2.43 -3.27
CA LEU A 52 0.30 -2.26 -1.82
C LEU A 52 -0.49 -1.00 -1.46
N VAL A 53 -1.57 -1.13 -0.70
CA VAL A 53 -2.44 -0.01 -0.31
C VAL A 53 -2.44 0.13 1.21
N GLY A 54 -1.72 1.13 1.71
CA GLY A 54 -1.63 1.45 3.13
C GLY A 54 -2.66 2.51 3.54
N PHE A 55 -3.25 2.39 4.72
CA PHE A 55 -4.03 3.47 5.34
C PHE A 55 -3.28 4.03 6.57
N ALA A 56 -3.01 5.34 6.57
CA ALA A 56 -2.07 5.99 7.50
C ALA A 56 -2.73 6.83 8.63
N ASP A 57 -4.04 6.71 8.82
CA ASP A 57 -4.83 7.62 9.67
C ASP A 57 -5.04 7.15 11.11
N TYR A 58 -4.01 6.52 11.70
CA TYR A 58 -4.04 6.04 13.07
C TYR A 58 -2.98 6.69 13.99
N PRO A 59 -2.79 8.03 13.97
CA PRO A 59 -1.70 8.66 14.70
C PRO A 59 -1.83 8.56 16.23
N THR A 60 -3.04 8.34 16.75
CA THR A 60 -3.33 8.28 18.19
C THR A 60 -3.21 6.89 18.81
N LEU A 61 -3.09 5.83 18.00
CA LEU A 61 -3.06 4.44 18.47
C LEU A 61 -1.65 3.97 18.87
N GLY A 62 -0.73 4.91 19.08
CA GLY A 62 0.63 4.67 19.51
C GLY A 62 1.59 4.34 18.37
N PRO A 63 2.89 4.18 18.70
CA PRO A 63 3.98 4.14 17.71
C PRO A 63 3.88 2.97 16.73
N THR A 64 3.14 1.92 17.07
CA THR A 64 2.93 0.77 16.19
C THR A 64 1.97 1.07 15.04
N HIS A 65 1.07 2.05 15.20
CA HIS A 65 0.05 2.41 14.21
C HIS A 65 0.33 3.74 13.53
N THR A 66 1.17 4.59 14.15
CA THR A 66 1.57 5.87 13.58
C THR A 66 2.52 5.66 12.39
N GLU A 67 2.10 6.13 11.21
CA GLU A 67 3.01 6.28 10.06
C GLU A 67 3.97 7.44 10.32
N ILE A 68 5.29 7.17 10.32
CA ILE A 68 6.30 8.20 10.61
C ILE A 68 6.99 8.69 9.32
N ASN A 69 7.43 7.78 8.46
CA ASN A 69 8.32 8.10 7.33
C ASN A 69 8.08 7.21 6.10
N ALA A 70 6.85 6.80 5.80
CA ALA A 70 6.53 5.94 4.65
C ALA A 70 7.15 6.48 3.35
N LYS A 71 7.04 7.79 3.10
CA LYS A 71 7.63 8.44 1.91
C LYS A 71 9.15 8.33 1.83
N LYS A 72 9.87 8.31 2.95
CA LYS A 72 11.32 8.10 2.95
C LYS A 72 11.67 6.62 2.83
N MET A 73 10.92 5.75 3.50
CA MET A 73 11.15 4.32 3.45
C MET A 73 10.93 3.76 2.05
N MET A 74 9.90 4.21 1.36
CA MET A 74 9.63 3.74 0.00
C MET A 74 10.70 4.15 -1.01
N LYS A 75 11.48 5.21 -0.75
CA LYS A 75 12.64 5.58 -1.57
C LYS A 75 13.81 4.59 -1.47
N LEU A 76 13.76 3.64 -0.53
CA LEU A 76 14.76 2.58 -0.42
C LEU A 76 14.57 1.47 -1.47
N PHE A 77 13.38 1.39 -2.06
CA PHE A 77 13.04 0.43 -3.11
C PHE A 77 13.27 1.06 -4.49
N ASN A 78 13.69 0.26 -5.46
CA ASN A 78 14.07 0.74 -6.78
C ASN A 78 12.92 0.67 -7.80
N ASN A 79 12.05 -0.33 -7.65
CA ASN A 79 11.03 -0.67 -8.64
C ASN A 79 9.61 -0.28 -8.20
N ILE A 80 9.40 -0.02 -6.91
CA ILE A 80 8.09 0.29 -6.35
C ILE A 80 7.72 1.75 -6.60
N GLU A 81 6.71 1.98 -7.45
CA GLU A 81 6.13 3.31 -7.64
C GLU A 81 5.29 3.69 -6.44
N SER A 82 5.48 4.91 -5.91
CA SER A 82 4.82 5.33 -4.67
C SER A 82 3.91 6.54 -4.85
N PHE A 83 2.65 6.37 -4.47
CA PHE A 83 1.59 7.37 -4.56
C PHE A 83 1.17 7.84 -3.17
N PHE A 84 0.97 9.16 -3.04
CA PHE A 84 0.59 9.81 -1.79
C PHE A 84 -0.56 10.80 -2.07
N PRO A 85 -1.77 10.31 -2.34
CA PRO A 85 -2.91 11.18 -2.61
C PRO A 85 -3.29 11.99 -1.37
N SER A 86 -3.77 13.21 -1.62
CA SER A 86 -4.15 14.17 -0.58
C SER A 86 -5.66 14.23 -0.33
N ASP A 87 -6.46 13.77 -1.30
CA ASP A 87 -7.92 13.78 -1.30
C ASP A 87 -8.52 12.62 -2.12
N GLY A 88 -9.84 12.52 -2.18
CA GLY A 88 -10.57 11.49 -2.91
C GLY A 88 -10.34 11.53 -4.43
N ASP A 89 -10.25 12.72 -5.03
CA ASP A 89 -10.05 12.90 -6.47
C ASP A 89 -8.65 12.45 -6.90
N GLU A 90 -7.61 12.79 -6.14
CA GLU A 90 -6.26 12.28 -6.33
C GLU A 90 -6.20 10.78 -6.09
N THR A 91 -6.92 10.27 -5.09
CA THR A 91 -6.98 8.83 -4.80
C THR A 91 -7.53 8.06 -6.00
N GLU A 92 -8.65 8.48 -6.58
CA GLU A 92 -9.23 7.83 -7.76
C GLU A 92 -8.22 7.79 -8.93
N LYS A 93 -7.60 8.93 -9.24
CA LYS A 93 -6.63 9.03 -10.33
C LYS A 93 -5.40 8.15 -10.10
N MET A 94 -4.83 8.17 -8.90
CA MET A 94 -3.61 7.41 -8.59
C MET A 94 -3.88 5.90 -8.52
N ILE A 95 -5.06 5.47 -8.06
CA ILE A 95 -5.47 4.06 -8.10
C ILE A 95 -5.61 3.57 -9.55
N LEU A 96 -6.20 4.37 -10.43
CA LEU A 96 -6.28 4.04 -11.86
C LEU A 96 -4.90 3.94 -12.50
N GLN A 97 -4.00 4.88 -12.19
CA GLN A 97 -2.61 4.83 -12.66
C GLN A 97 -1.88 3.56 -12.17
N ALA A 98 -2.05 3.17 -10.91
CA ALA A 98 -1.50 1.93 -10.38
C ALA A 98 -2.12 0.69 -11.05
N TYR A 99 -3.42 0.74 -11.36
CA TYR A 99 -4.13 -0.33 -12.07
C TYR A 99 -3.66 -0.51 -13.52
N GLU A 100 -3.31 0.56 -14.22
CA GLU A 100 -2.82 0.47 -15.61
C GLU A 100 -1.33 0.11 -15.71
N ARG A 101 -0.56 0.33 -14.65
CA ARG A 101 0.88 0.04 -14.60
C ARG A 101 1.18 -1.46 -14.49
N GLU A 102 2.28 -1.87 -15.11
CA GLU A 102 2.97 -3.13 -14.82
C GLU A 102 4.10 -2.90 -13.82
N GLY A 103 4.26 -3.85 -12.89
CA GLY A 103 5.22 -3.76 -11.77
C GLY A 103 4.58 -3.28 -10.47
N PRO A 104 5.36 -3.24 -9.38
CA PRO A 104 4.82 -3.02 -8.05
C PRO A 104 4.48 -1.55 -7.79
N SER A 105 3.44 -1.33 -7.00
CA SER A 105 3.03 0.00 -6.55
C SER A 105 2.77 0.03 -5.05
N PHE A 106 2.91 1.20 -4.46
CA PHE A 106 2.49 1.52 -3.11
C PHE A 106 1.64 2.78 -3.12
N ILE A 107 0.48 2.73 -2.47
CA ILE A 107 -0.42 3.87 -2.31
C ILE A 107 -0.63 4.09 -0.82
N SER A 108 -0.28 5.28 -0.32
CA SER A 108 -0.50 5.67 1.08
C SER A 108 -1.76 6.52 1.18
N LEU A 109 -2.88 5.90 1.54
CA LEU A 109 -4.17 6.54 1.74
C LEU A 109 -4.26 7.23 3.12
N LYS A 110 -5.05 8.29 3.15
CA LYS A 110 -5.48 9.03 4.34
C LYS A 110 -6.96 9.39 4.19
N SER A 111 -7.62 9.75 5.29
CA SER A 111 -8.99 10.26 5.22
C SER A 111 -8.97 11.55 4.44
N ASP A 112 -9.91 11.67 3.50
CA ASP A 112 -10.08 12.89 2.75
C ASP A 112 -10.62 13.99 3.68
N PRO A 113 -9.86 15.09 3.89
CA PRO A 113 -10.25 16.17 4.80
C PRO A 113 -11.45 16.98 4.30
N THR A 114 -11.76 16.88 3.00
CA THR A 114 -12.86 17.60 2.34
C THR A 114 -14.14 16.76 2.24
N LEU A 115 -14.08 15.49 2.63
CA LEU A 115 -15.20 14.56 2.53
C LEU A 115 -16.31 14.91 3.54
N THR A 116 -17.34 15.61 3.06
CA THR A 116 -18.50 16.00 3.87
C THR A 116 -19.56 14.90 3.98
N ARG A 117 -19.52 13.88 3.11
CA ARG A 117 -20.42 12.72 3.10
C ARG A 117 -19.74 11.50 2.47
N SER A 118 -20.06 10.30 2.96
CA SER A 118 -19.65 9.04 2.34
C SER A 118 -20.09 8.97 0.87
N ILE A 119 -19.19 8.54 -0.02
CA ILE A 119 -19.44 8.28 -1.44
C ILE A 119 -20.54 7.24 -1.66
N THR A 120 -20.72 6.32 -0.72
CA THR A 120 -21.79 5.29 -0.76
C THR A 120 -23.12 5.79 -0.21
N GLY A 121 -23.17 7.01 0.33
CA GLY A 121 -24.38 7.59 0.92
C GLY A 121 -24.81 7.01 2.27
N THR A 122 -24.17 5.94 2.74
CA THR A 122 -24.38 5.27 4.03
C THR A 122 -23.21 5.54 4.97
N LYS A 123 -23.52 5.83 6.24
CA LYS A 123 -22.55 5.84 7.34
C LYS A 123 -22.24 4.42 7.79
#